data_AF-A0A8T5ZHS1-F1
#
_entry.id   AF-A0A8T5ZHS1-F1
#
_cell.length_a   1.000
_cell.length_b   1.000
_cell.length_c   1.000
_cell.angle_alpha   90.00
_cell.angle_beta   90.00
_cell.angle_gamma   90.00
#
_symmetry.space_group_name_H-M   'P 1'
#
loop_
_entity.id
_entity.type
_entity.pdbx_description
1 polymer ?
#
loop_
_entity_poly.entity_id
_entity_poly.type
_entity_poly.pdbx_seq_one_letter_code
_entity_poly.pdbx_strand_id
1 'polypeptide(L)'
;GSGVGNLFESVREAYDSSTRRVGTSMLTRIMTMAVEDHQPPLVRGRRVKLKYAHAGGYNPPIVVVHGNQVKDLPDSYKRYLMNYFRKSLDVMGSPIRIQFKEGENPYANKRNTLTPTQMRKRKRLMKHIKKNK
;
A
#
# COMPACT_ATOMS: atom_id res chain seq x y z
N GLY A 1 -14.74 36.62 -26.55
CA GLY A 1 -15.07 35.18 -26.44
C GLY A 1 -15.48 34.86 -25.03
N SER A 2 -16.64 34.23 -24.83
CA SER A 2 -17.35 34.13 -23.54
C SER A 2 -16.78 33.11 -22.54
N GLY A 3 -15.80 32.29 -22.94
CA GLY A 3 -15.25 31.21 -22.10
C GLY A 3 -13.84 31.45 -21.55
N VAL A 4 -13.23 32.60 -21.84
CA VAL A 4 -11.82 32.87 -21.48
C VAL A 4 -11.66 33.16 -19.98
N GLY A 5 -12.65 33.81 -19.34
CA GLY A 5 -12.63 34.05 -17.89
C GLY A 5 -12.68 32.74 -17.08
N ASN A 6 -13.62 31.86 -17.42
CA ASN A 6 -13.81 30.58 -16.73
C ASN A 6 -12.59 29.66 -16.87
N LEU A 7 -11.86 29.75 -17.99
CA LEU A 7 -10.64 28.97 -18.19
C LEU A 7 -9.57 29.30 -17.14
N PHE A 8 -9.34 30.58 -16.87
CA PHE A 8 -8.33 31.00 -15.89
C PHE A 8 -8.70 30.60 -14.46
N GLU A 9 -9.99 30.65 -14.13
CA GLU A 9 -10.51 30.20 -12.83
C GLU A 9 -10.29 28.69 -12.66
N SER A 10 -10.73 27.86 -13.63
CA SER A 10 -10.56 26.40 -13.55
C SER A 10 -9.08 25.97 -13.50
N VAL A 11 -8.19 26.66 -14.20
CA VAL A 11 -6.74 26.38 -14.13
C VAL A 11 -6.19 26.66 -12.74
N ARG A 12 -6.63 27.76 -12.11
CA ARG A 12 -6.20 28.12 -10.76
C ARG A 12 -6.71 27.13 -9.72
N GLU A 13 -7.98 26.74 -9.80
CA GLU A 13 -8.55 25.71 -8.93
C GLU A 13 -7.81 24.37 -9.05
N ALA A 14 -7.52 23.92 -10.28
CA ALA A 14 -6.75 22.71 -10.52
C ALA A 14 -5.34 22.79 -9.94
N TYR A 15 -4.69 23.96 -10.05
CA TYR A 15 -3.36 24.20 -9.50
C TYR A 15 -3.35 24.18 -7.97
N ASP A 16 -4.30 24.88 -7.34
CA ASP A 16 -4.42 24.95 -5.88
C ASP A 16 -4.76 23.58 -5.30
N SER A 17 -5.61 22.82 -5.97
CA SER A 17 -5.96 21.45 -5.62
C SER A 17 -4.76 20.49 -5.72
N SER A 18 -3.98 20.59 -6.80
CA SER A 18 -2.74 19.82 -6.98
C SER A 18 -1.70 20.18 -5.90
N THR A 19 -1.46 21.47 -5.65
CA THR A 19 -0.38 21.92 -4.76
C THR A 19 -0.71 21.87 -3.27
N ARG A 20 -1.95 21.50 -2.90
CA ARG A 20 -2.42 21.45 -1.52
C ARG A 20 -1.56 20.52 -0.66
N ARG A 21 -0.99 21.06 0.41
CA ARG A 21 -0.25 20.26 1.40
C ARG A 21 -1.21 19.47 2.28
N VAL A 22 -0.96 18.17 2.35
CA VAL A 22 -1.73 17.20 3.15
C VAL A 22 -0.85 16.55 4.19
N GLY A 23 -1.31 16.56 5.44
CA GLY A 23 -0.60 15.96 6.56
C GLY A 23 -0.59 14.43 6.49
N THR A 24 0.47 13.81 7.01
CA THR A 24 0.61 12.33 7.09
C THR A 24 -0.50 11.67 7.91
N SER A 25 -0.99 12.35 8.95
CA SER A 25 -2.11 11.91 9.78
C SER A 25 -3.40 11.78 8.97
N MET A 26 -3.71 12.79 8.15
CA MET A 26 -4.89 12.79 7.28
C MET A 26 -4.80 11.68 6.23
N LEU A 27 -3.64 11.55 5.57
CA LEU A 27 -3.44 10.50 4.57
C LEU A 27 -3.56 9.10 5.17
N THR A 28 -3.00 8.90 6.36
CA THR A 28 -3.10 7.62 7.06
C THR A 28 -4.54 7.33 7.49
N ARG A 29 -5.28 8.34 7.96
CA ARG A 29 -6.71 8.19 8.30
C ARG A 29 -7.55 7.80 7.08
N ILE A 30 -7.36 8.48 5.96
CA ILE A 30 -8.03 8.16 4.69
C ILE A 30 -7.71 6.72 4.25
N MET A 31 -6.44 6.32 4.34
CA MET A 31 -6.03 4.95 4.04
C MET A 31 -6.74 3.92 4.93
N THR A 32 -6.82 4.18 6.23
CA THR A 32 -7.48 3.27 7.18
C THR A 32 -8.97 3.11 6.84
N MET A 33 -9.67 4.22 6.59
CA MET A 33 -11.08 4.18 6.16
C MET A 33 -11.25 3.38 4.87
N ALA A 34 -10.37 3.58 3.89
CA ALA A 34 -10.40 2.81 2.64
C ALA A 34 -10.21 1.30 2.84
N VAL A 35 -9.37 0.90 3.79
CA VAL A 35 -9.11 -0.52 4.13
C VAL A 35 -10.26 -1.14 4.92
N GLU A 36 -10.96 -0.35 5.73
CA GLU A 36 -12.14 -0.77 6.47
C GLU A 36 -13.32 -0.99 5.52
N ASP A 37 -13.56 -0.05 4.60
CA ASP A 37 -14.62 -0.15 3.59
C ASP A 37 -14.38 -1.32 2.62
N HIS A 38 -13.14 -1.46 2.14
CA HIS A 38 -12.78 -2.54 1.24
C HIS A 38 -11.45 -3.16 1.65
N GLN A 39 -11.52 -4.42 2.04
CA GLN A 39 -10.41 -5.15 2.62
C GLN A 39 -9.36 -5.55 1.56
N PRO A 40 -8.05 -5.40 1.83
CA PRO A 40 -7.01 -5.88 0.93
C PRO A 40 -7.12 -7.39 0.69
N PRO A 41 -6.87 -7.85 -0.55
CA PRO A 41 -6.92 -9.27 -0.87
C PRO A 41 -5.82 -10.06 -0.16
N LEU A 42 -6.04 -11.35 -0.03
CA LEU A 42 -5.05 -12.30 0.44
C LEU A 42 -4.10 -12.65 -0.72
N VAL A 43 -2.80 -12.52 -0.48
CA VAL A 43 -1.76 -12.93 -1.41
C VAL A 43 -0.95 -14.04 -0.76
N ARG A 44 -0.90 -15.22 -1.42
CA ARG A 44 -0.17 -16.41 -0.92
C ARG A 44 -0.56 -16.80 0.51
N GLY A 45 -1.87 -16.75 0.82
CA GLY A 45 -2.42 -17.11 2.13
C GLY A 45 -2.17 -16.08 3.25
N ARG A 46 -1.61 -14.92 2.94
CA ARG A 46 -1.41 -13.82 3.89
C ARG A 46 -2.07 -12.55 3.39
N ARG A 47 -2.63 -11.78 4.30
CA ARG A 47 -3.26 -10.50 3.95
C ARG A 47 -2.21 -9.41 3.88
N VAL A 48 -2.30 -8.58 2.85
CA VAL A 48 -1.47 -7.38 2.75
C VAL A 48 -1.84 -6.40 3.87
N LYS A 49 -0.83 -5.92 4.60
CA LYS A 49 -1.01 -4.97 5.70
C LYS A 49 -0.46 -3.60 5.31
N LEU A 50 -1.35 -2.64 5.10
CA LEU A 50 -1.00 -1.22 4.96
C LEU A 50 -0.80 -0.64 6.37
N LYS A 51 0.29 0.11 6.59
CA LYS A 51 0.69 0.60 7.92
C LYS A 51 0.46 2.10 8.07
N TYR A 52 0.99 2.90 7.15
CA TYR A 52 0.83 4.35 7.16
C TYR A 52 1.05 4.91 5.75
N ALA A 53 0.63 6.15 5.54
CA ALA A 53 0.79 6.88 4.30
C ALA A 53 1.40 8.27 4.54
N HIS A 54 2.23 8.73 3.62
CA HIS A 54 2.78 10.09 3.65
C HIS A 54 2.81 10.71 2.25
N ALA A 55 2.92 12.03 2.18
CA ALA A 55 3.08 12.74 0.92
C ALA A 55 4.52 12.57 0.40
N GLY A 56 4.69 11.97 -0.77
CA GLY A 56 5.96 11.89 -1.49
C GLY A 56 6.24 13.11 -2.38
N GLY A 57 5.22 13.93 -2.64
CA GLY A 57 5.29 15.12 -3.49
C GLY A 57 3.89 15.70 -3.69
N TYR A 58 3.80 16.94 -4.16
CA TYR A 58 2.53 17.66 -4.26
C TYR A 58 2.14 17.99 -5.70
N ASN A 59 3.05 18.23 -6.63
CA ASN A 59 2.69 18.52 -8.03
C ASN A 59 3.41 17.58 -9.02
N PRO A 60 2.78 16.48 -9.46
CA PRO A 60 1.44 15.99 -9.09
C PRO A 60 1.40 15.39 -7.66
N PRO A 61 0.22 15.26 -7.02
CA PRO A 61 0.12 14.69 -5.68
C PRO A 61 0.58 13.24 -5.67
N ILE A 62 1.60 12.94 -4.88
CA ILE A 62 2.14 11.59 -4.71
C ILE A 62 1.89 11.15 -3.27
N VAL A 63 1.15 10.06 -3.10
CA VAL A 63 0.94 9.41 -1.81
C VAL A 63 1.79 8.14 -1.77
N VAL A 64 2.67 8.05 -0.79
CA VAL A 64 3.50 6.87 -0.56
C VAL A 64 2.91 6.07 0.59
N VAL A 65 2.48 4.85 0.28
CA VAL A 65 1.90 3.92 1.24
C VAL A 65 2.94 2.89 1.65
N HIS A 66 3.17 2.78 2.95
CA HIS A 66 4.05 1.79 3.54
C HIS A 66 3.28 0.59 4.06
N GLY A 67 3.81 -0.61 3.86
CA GLY A 67 3.17 -1.82 4.35
C GLY A 67 4.04 -3.07 4.20
N ASN A 68 3.42 -4.21 4.47
CA ASN A 68 3.99 -5.53 4.23
C ASN A 68 3.32 -6.15 2.99
N GLN A 69 4.08 -6.77 2.10
CA GLN A 69 3.58 -7.37 0.85
C GLN A 69 2.84 -6.37 -0.06
N VAL A 70 3.19 -5.08 0.06
CA VAL A 70 2.52 -4.03 -0.73
C VAL A 70 2.85 -4.06 -2.21
N LYS A 71 3.97 -4.71 -2.59
CA LYS A 71 4.32 -4.96 -3.98
C LYS A 71 3.39 -5.96 -4.67
N ASP A 72 2.83 -6.87 -3.88
CA ASP A 72 1.95 -7.95 -4.36
C ASP A 72 0.48 -7.51 -4.48
N LEU A 73 0.16 -6.23 -4.23
CA LEU A 73 -1.20 -5.74 -4.46
C LEU A 73 -1.58 -5.86 -5.95
N PRO A 74 -2.79 -6.37 -6.26
CA PRO A 74 -3.29 -6.33 -7.61
C PRO A 74 -3.59 -4.88 -8.02
N ASP A 75 -3.46 -4.60 -9.31
CA ASP A 75 -3.63 -3.25 -9.85
C ASP A 75 -5.05 -2.71 -9.66
N SER A 76 -6.05 -3.59 -9.58
CA SER A 76 -7.43 -3.24 -9.22
C SER A 76 -7.50 -2.55 -7.86
N TYR A 77 -6.81 -3.08 -6.84
CA TYR A 77 -6.79 -2.50 -5.51
C TYR A 77 -5.96 -1.20 -5.46
N LYS A 78 -4.88 -1.12 -6.26
CA LYS A 78 -4.12 0.13 -6.40
C LYS A 78 -5.00 1.25 -6.98
N ARG A 79 -5.80 0.94 -8.01
CA ARG A 79 -6.79 1.87 -8.60
C ARG A 79 -7.90 2.23 -7.61
N TYR A 80 -8.37 1.27 -6.82
CA TYR A 80 -9.34 1.52 -5.75
C TYR A 80 -8.80 2.57 -4.77
N LEU A 81 -7.61 2.36 -4.21
CA LEU A 81 -6.98 3.32 -3.29
C LEU A 81 -6.79 4.69 -3.95
N MET A 82 -6.32 4.72 -5.21
CA MET A 82 -6.15 5.96 -5.96
C MET A 82 -7.45 6.76 -6.06
N ASN A 83 -8.54 6.09 -6.42
CA ASN A 83 -9.85 6.72 -6.49
C ASN A 83 -10.39 7.16 -5.12
N TYR A 84 -10.10 6.38 -4.07
CA TYR A 84 -10.51 6.71 -2.71
C TYR A 84 -9.81 7.99 -2.21
N PHE A 85 -8.49 8.08 -2.41
CA PHE A 85 -7.73 9.29 -2.10
C PHE A 85 -8.20 10.48 -2.95
N ARG A 86 -8.49 10.26 -4.24
CA ARG A 86 -8.98 11.33 -5.13
C ARG A 86 -10.29 11.93 -4.62
N LYS A 87 -11.23 11.07 -4.23
CA LYS A 87 -12.52 11.49 -3.66
C LYS A 87 -12.36 12.16 -2.30
N SER A 88 -11.50 11.62 -1.44
CA SER A 88 -11.35 12.12 -0.06
C SER A 88 -10.60 13.44 0.04
N LEU A 89 -9.67 13.70 -0.90
CA LEU A 89 -8.86 14.92 -0.94
C LEU A 89 -9.42 16.00 -1.87
N ASP A 90 -10.51 15.68 -2.59
CA ASP A 90 -11.15 16.54 -3.58
C ASP A 90 -10.14 17.10 -4.61
N VAL A 91 -9.30 16.20 -5.15
CA VAL A 91 -8.27 16.59 -6.12
C VAL A 91 -8.89 16.72 -7.50
N MET A 92 -8.91 17.95 -8.00
CA MET A 92 -9.42 18.33 -9.32
C MET A 92 -8.26 18.70 -10.25
N GLY A 93 -8.37 18.27 -11.51
CA GLY A 93 -7.41 18.62 -12.57
C GLY A 93 -6.05 17.89 -12.56
N SER A 94 -5.65 17.23 -11.46
CA SER A 94 -4.38 16.48 -11.36
C SER A 94 -4.58 15.02 -10.96
N PRO A 95 -3.90 14.05 -11.61
CA PRO A 95 -3.98 12.64 -11.19
C PRO A 95 -3.20 12.40 -9.90
N ILE A 96 -3.83 11.76 -8.92
CA ILE A 96 -3.11 11.29 -7.72
C ILE A 96 -2.29 10.05 -8.07
N ARG A 97 -1.00 10.08 -7.75
CA ARG A 97 -0.10 8.93 -7.90
C ARG A 97 0.07 8.24 -6.55
N ILE A 98 -0.11 6.93 -6.53
CA ILE A 98 0.18 6.12 -5.35
C ILE A 98 1.44 5.30 -5.60
N GLN A 99 2.39 5.39 -4.67
CA GLN A 99 3.57 4.55 -4.63
C GLN A 99 3.51 3.63 -3.41
N PHE A 100 3.92 2.39 -3.59
CA PHE A 100 3.94 1.39 -2.53
C PHE A 100 5.39 1.10 -2.15
N LYS A 101 5.73 1.30 -0.87
CA LYS A 101 7.04 0.99 -0.32
C LYS A 101 6.94 -0.12 0.72
N GLU A 102 7.72 -1.16 0.51
CA GLU A 102 7.91 -2.23 1.48
C GLU A 102 9.24 -2.04 2.20
N GLY A 103 9.30 -2.40 3.48
CA GLY A 103 10.57 -2.45 4.21
C GLY A 103 11.43 -3.62 3.77
N GLU A 104 12.75 -3.50 3.85
CA GLU A 104 13.64 -4.63 3.59
C GLU A 104 13.49 -5.70 4.68
N ASN A 105 13.39 -6.96 4.27
CA ASN A 105 13.36 -8.09 5.21
C ASN A 105 14.79 -8.62 5.42
N PRO A 106 15.41 -8.39 6.60
CA PRO A 106 16.79 -8.80 6.88
C PRO A 106 16.99 -10.33 6.91
N TYR A 107 15.90 -11.10 6.87
CA TYR A 107 15.92 -12.57 6.87
C TYR A 107 15.65 -13.19 5.49
N ALA A 108 15.41 -12.40 4.44
CA ALA A 108 15.02 -12.92 3.12
C ALA A 108 16.02 -13.94 2.54
N ASN A 109 17.32 -13.70 2.74
CA ASN A 109 18.39 -14.55 2.21
C ASN A 109 18.95 -15.54 3.25
N LYS A 110 18.44 -15.54 4.49
CA LYS A 110 18.88 -16.47 5.54
C LYS A 110 18.08 -17.76 5.44
N ARG A 111 18.72 -18.84 4.98
CA ARG A 111 18.13 -20.18 5.07
C ARG A 111 18.02 -20.57 6.55
N ASN A 112 16.82 -20.94 6.99
CA ASN A 112 16.60 -21.45 8.34
C ASN A 112 17.20 -22.87 8.43
N THR A 113 18.50 -22.94 8.71
CA THR A 113 19.18 -24.21 8.95
C THR A 113 18.68 -24.78 10.27
N LEU A 114 18.14 -26.00 10.22
CA LEU A 114 17.65 -26.67 11.43
C LEU A 114 18.82 -26.83 12.39
N THR A 115 18.62 -26.44 13.65
CA THR A 115 19.62 -26.70 14.69
C THR A 115 19.84 -28.21 14.84
N PRO A 116 21.01 -28.67 15.33
CA PRO A 116 21.27 -30.10 15.53
C PRO A 116 20.16 -30.79 16.33
N THR A 117 19.59 -30.10 17.33
CA THR A 117 18.47 -30.58 18.15
C THR A 117 17.18 -30.73 17.35
N GLN A 118 16.86 -29.75 16.48
CA GLN A 118 15.68 -29.80 15.61
C GLN A 118 15.81 -30.92 14.55
N MET A 119 17.01 -31.14 14.00
CA MET A 119 17.28 -32.26 13.09
C MET A 119 17.06 -33.61 13.79
N ARG A 120 17.56 -33.78 15.03
CA ARG A 120 17.32 -35.00 15.82
C ARG A 120 15.83 -35.20 16.10
N LYS A 121 15.09 -34.16 16.49
CA LYS A 121 13.64 -34.22 16.74
C LYS A 121 12.88 -34.64 15.48
N ARG A 122 13.20 -34.03 14.32
CA ARG A 122 12.61 -34.40 13.02
C ARG A 122 12.92 -35.85 12.63
N LYS A 123 14.16 -36.31 12.83
CA LYS A 123 14.56 -37.70 12.54
C LYS A 123 13.79 -38.70 13.42
N ARG A 124 13.62 -38.41 14.71
CA ARG A 124 12.82 -39.22 15.64
C ARG A 124 11.35 -39.31 15.21
N LEU A 125 10.75 -38.17 14.88
CA LEU A 125 9.36 -38.09 14.40
C LEU A 125 9.17 -38.93 13.13
N MET A 126 10.04 -38.77 12.14
CA MET A 126 9.97 -39.51 10.87
C MET A 126 10.13 -41.02 11.05
N LYS A 127 10.97 -41.46 12.00
CA LYS A 127 11.12 -42.89 12.34
C LYS A 127 9.81 -43.46 12.89
N HIS A 128 9.10 -42.70 13.72
CA HIS A 128 7.84 -43.14 14.31
C HIS A 128 6.72 -43.23 13.24
N ILE A 129 6.61 -42.21 12.38
CA ILE A 129 5.64 -42.21 11.26
C ILE A 129 5.89 -43.39 10.31
N LYS A 130 7.15 -43.70 9.99
CA LYS A 130 7.50 -44.86 9.14
C LYS A 130 7.26 -46.22 9.79
N LYS A 131 7.18 -46.30 11.11
CA LYS A 131 6.92 -47.56 11.84
C LYS A 131 5.42 -47.85 11.97
N ASN A 132 4.59 -46.81 11.96
CA ASN A 132 3.13 -46.91 12.04
C ASN A 132 2.46 -47.06 10.66
N LYS A 133 3.24 -47.16 9.59
CA LYS A 133 2.81 -47.35 8.22
C LYS A 133 3.39 -48.65 7.69
#